data_AF-A0AAE1Z8U5-F1
#
_entry.id   AF-A0AAE1Z8U5-F1
#
_cell.length_a   1.000
_cell.length_b   1.000
_cell.length_c   1.000
_cell.angle_alpha   90.00
_cell.angle_beta   90.00
_cell.angle_gamma   90.00
#
_symmetry.space_group_name_H-M   'P 1'
#
loop_
_entity.id
_entity.type
_entity.pdbx_description
1 polymer ?
#
loop_
_entity_poly.entity_id
_entity_poly.type
_entity_poly.pdbx_seq_one_letter_code
_entity_poly.pdbx_strand_id
1 'polypeptide(L)'
;MSIQAIKFVAATVLVAINSISSLFAFYIGFRGVSRDNFSMSWSTVFSILNHFSIGLFIGLSILGLYSGSAVKFQIVQRKLLKSSTFQHYPLPETILCLGIFFLFTLEWFLQRVMCKVCDNDNEKSLHENNVLQKHSECIQDEDLSDADEVELLVWSKNSKVTPTPRNRKLKYSSSSRNSYVKQYFSFGKSVLLSCALSLHSFFEGVSFGVMNSFDQVISMTVGMVMHQFLCAATLGFRLAQSSVTHIKRYIAIFVLLCYLLVFPSGVLSGYWFYELFTNSYAINSNLTSLTNNSFGLHEHEISGYIVIGLVQNFAASSFLYVILFDALPTVLSVGVRTSSMNHCVYPTSQSSKIRILCFCCLLMGFLLFCSLRILHY
;
A
#
# COMPACT_ATOMS: atom_id res chain seq x y z
N MET A 1 -23.00 3.78 28.36
CA MET A 1 -22.88 3.78 26.88
C MET A 1 -22.60 2.35 26.44
N SER A 2 -23.31 1.79 25.46
CA SER A 2 -23.05 0.41 25.01
C SER A 2 -21.67 0.32 24.34
N ILE A 3 -21.00 -0.83 24.46
CA ILE A 3 -19.69 -1.07 23.81
C ILE A 3 -19.77 -0.83 22.31
N GLN A 4 -20.92 -1.18 21.70
CA GLN A 4 -21.20 -0.90 20.29
C GLN A 4 -21.20 0.60 19.98
N ALA A 5 -21.87 1.41 20.79
CA ALA A 5 -21.86 2.87 20.61
C ALA A 5 -20.43 3.45 20.71
N ILE A 6 -19.61 2.92 21.61
CA ILE A 6 -18.21 3.37 21.77
C ILE A 6 -17.40 3.05 20.52
N LYS A 7 -17.57 1.86 19.93
CA LYS A 7 -16.92 1.49 18.67
C LYS A 7 -17.31 2.41 17.52
N PHE A 8 -18.60 2.72 17.37
CA PHE A 8 -19.07 3.60 16.30
C PHE A 8 -18.53 5.02 16.47
N VAL A 9 -18.49 5.53 17.71
CA VAL A 9 -17.87 6.83 17.99
C VAL A 9 -16.37 6.81 17.69
N ALA A 10 -15.64 5.80 18.16
CA ALA A 10 -14.22 5.64 17.90
C ALA A 10 -13.91 5.52 16.40
N ALA A 11 -14.68 4.72 15.66
CA ALA A 11 -14.55 4.56 14.21
C ALA A 11 -14.82 5.88 13.49
N THR A 12 -15.84 6.64 13.91
CA THR A 12 -16.16 7.95 13.33
C THR A 12 -15.03 8.95 13.57
N VAL A 13 -14.47 8.98 14.79
CA VAL A 13 -13.31 9.81 15.14
C VAL A 13 -12.10 9.44 14.30
N LEU A 14 -11.80 8.15 14.15
CA LEU A 14 -10.71 7.65 13.31
C LEU A 14 -10.87 8.10 11.85
N VAL A 15 -12.07 7.93 11.27
CA VAL A 15 -12.37 8.38 9.89
C VAL A 15 -12.19 9.89 9.76
N ALA A 16 -12.65 10.69 10.72
CA ALA A 16 -12.50 12.14 10.70
C ALA A 16 -11.02 12.56 10.73
N ILE A 17 -10.23 11.99 11.64
CA ILE A 17 -8.78 12.27 11.76
C ILE A 17 -8.04 11.89 10.47
N ASN A 18 -8.33 10.71 9.91
CA ASN A 18 -7.69 10.24 8.68
C ASN A 18 -8.08 11.07 7.47
N SER A 19 -9.32 11.51 7.40
CA SER A 19 -9.80 12.41 6.34
C SER A 19 -9.08 13.75 6.39
N ILE A 20 -9.01 14.37 7.57
CA ILE A 20 -8.28 15.63 7.76
C ILE A 20 -6.80 15.47 7.40
N SER A 21 -6.16 14.41 7.90
CA SER A 21 -4.74 14.12 7.65
C SER A 21 -4.42 13.95 6.17
N SER A 22 -5.20 13.12 5.47
CA SER A 22 -4.98 12.84 4.05
C SER A 22 -5.26 14.04 3.15
N LEU A 23 -6.35 14.78 3.39
CA LEU A 23 -6.68 15.98 2.62
C LEU A 23 -5.65 17.08 2.85
N PHE A 24 -5.18 17.26 4.08
CA PHE A 24 -4.12 18.21 4.41
C PHE A 24 -2.81 17.87 3.70
N ALA A 25 -2.38 16.60 3.76
CA ALA A 25 -1.17 16.16 3.08
C ALA A 25 -1.28 16.24 1.55
N PHE A 26 -2.45 15.90 1.00
CA PHE A 26 -2.74 16.04 -0.43
C PHE A 26 -2.69 17.51 -0.87
N TYR A 27 -3.28 18.42 -0.09
CA TYR A 27 -3.24 19.86 -0.34
C TYR A 27 -1.82 20.42 -0.33
N ILE A 28 -0.99 20.03 0.65
CA ILE A 28 0.42 20.41 0.71
C ILE A 28 1.19 19.89 -0.50
N GLY A 29 0.99 18.62 -0.86
CA GLY A 29 1.63 18.01 -2.03
C GLY A 29 1.28 18.75 -3.31
N PHE A 30 0.01 19.11 -3.50
CA PHE A 30 -0.44 19.87 -4.66
C PHE A 30 0.17 21.27 -4.72
N ARG A 31 0.13 22.01 -3.61
CA ARG A 31 0.70 23.36 -3.54
C ARG A 31 2.21 23.36 -3.75
N GLY A 32 2.88 22.29 -3.33
CA GLY A 32 4.31 22.06 -3.55
C GLY A 32 4.68 21.76 -5.01
N VAL A 33 3.79 21.12 -5.79
CA VAL A 33 4.01 20.91 -7.23
C VAL A 33 3.74 22.19 -8.03
N SER A 34 2.79 23.03 -7.62
CA SER A 34 2.45 24.28 -8.33
C SER A 34 3.41 25.45 -8.07
N ARG A 35 4.23 25.39 -7.02
CA ARG A 35 5.26 26.38 -6.72
C ARG A 35 6.61 25.68 -6.80
N ASP A 36 7.43 26.01 -7.80
CA ASP A 36 8.81 25.50 -7.96
C ASP A 36 9.72 25.69 -6.72
N ASN A 37 9.25 26.43 -5.72
CA ASN A 37 9.84 26.54 -4.39
C ASN A 37 9.12 25.64 -3.38
N PHE A 38 9.26 24.32 -3.50
CA PHE A 38 8.98 23.44 -2.37
C PHE A 38 10.03 23.75 -1.29
N SER A 39 9.62 24.42 -0.21
CA SER A 39 10.53 24.73 0.90
C SER A 39 11.18 23.44 1.37
N MET A 40 12.53 23.41 1.38
CA MET A 40 13.39 22.32 1.84
C MET A 40 12.94 21.73 3.20
N SER A 41 12.26 22.55 4.01
CA SER A 41 11.70 22.17 5.32
C SER A 41 10.64 21.07 5.23
N TRP A 42 9.66 21.17 4.32
CA TRP A 42 8.55 20.20 4.26
C TRP A 42 9.01 18.83 3.77
N SER A 43 9.94 18.78 2.81
CA SER A 43 10.53 17.51 2.36
C SER A 43 11.23 16.77 3.50
N THR A 44 11.91 17.53 4.37
CA THR A 44 12.62 16.98 5.53
C THR A 44 11.64 16.46 6.57
N VAL A 45 10.58 17.22 6.86
CA VAL A 45 9.52 16.82 7.80
C VAL A 45 8.83 15.52 7.33
N PHE A 46 8.41 15.44 6.07
CA PHE A 46 7.78 14.22 5.53
C PHE A 46 8.75 13.02 5.51
N SER A 47 10.04 13.26 5.25
CA SER A 47 11.04 12.20 5.35
C SER A 47 11.15 11.65 6.78
N ILE A 48 11.27 12.53 7.79
CA ILE A 48 11.34 12.13 9.20
C ILE A 48 10.08 11.38 9.63
N LEU A 49 8.90 11.91 9.29
CA LEU A 49 7.62 11.27 9.58
C LEU A 49 7.48 9.90 8.92
N ASN A 50 7.96 9.73 7.68
CA ASN A 50 7.95 8.43 7.00
C ASN A 50 8.85 7.40 7.71
N HIS A 51 10.04 7.78 8.16
CA HIS A 51 10.93 6.87 8.89
C HIS A 51 10.34 6.48 10.24
N PHE A 52 9.80 7.47 10.96
CA PHE A 52 9.08 7.24 12.22
C PHE A 52 7.88 6.30 12.02
N SER A 53 7.11 6.50 10.95
CA SER A 53 5.97 5.66 10.59
C SER A 53 6.37 4.21 10.30
N ILE A 54 7.50 3.98 9.62
CA ILE A 54 8.01 2.62 9.38
C ILE A 54 8.30 1.91 10.71
N GLY A 55 8.94 2.59 11.65
CA GLY A 55 9.18 2.06 12.99
C GLY A 55 7.88 1.69 13.73
N LEU A 56 6.89 2.58 13.66
CA LEU A 56 5.55 2.34 14.23
C LEU A 56 4.87 1.13 13.58
N PHE A 57 4.90 0.99 12.26
CA PHE A 57 4.27 -0.13 11.57
C PHE A 57 4.96 -1.47 11.85
N ILE A 58 6.29 -1.49 12.01
CA ILE A 58 7.01 -2.69 12.44
C ILE A 58 6.58 -3.08 13.86
N GLY A 59 6.48 -2.11 14.78
CA GLY A 59 5.99 -2.35 16.14
C GLY A 59 4.55 -2.87 16.15
N LEU A 60 3.65 -2.21 15.42
CA LEU A 60 2.24 -2.57 15.33
C LEU A 60 2.04 -3.95 14.69
N SER A 61 2.79 -4.29 13.65
CA SER A 61 2.67 -5.59 12.98
C SER A 61 3.18 -6.75 13.84
N ILE A 62 4.39 -6.66 14.38
CA ILE A 62 5.02 -7.75 15.14
C ILE A 62 4.43 -7.84 16.55
N LEU A 63 4.43 -6.72 17.28
CA LEU A 63 3.94 -6.72 18.64
C LEU A 63 2.42 -6.63 18.60
N GLY A 64 1.82 -5.60 18.02
CA GLY A 64 0.36 -5.41 18.05
C GLY A 64 -0.46 -6.59 17.52
N LEU A 65 -0.32 -6.86 16.21
CA LEU A 65 -1.20 -7.78 15.50
C LEU A 65 -0.74 -9.23 15.59
N TYR A 66 0.51 -9.51 15.26
CA TYR A 66 1.04 -10.87 15.21
C TYR A 66 0.96 -11.55 16.58
N SER A 67 1.49 -10.93 17.65
CA SER A 67 1.42 -11.57 18.98
C SER A 67 -0.02 -11.76 19.46
N GLY A 68 -0.92 -10.83 19.15
CA GLY A 68 -2.34 -10.93 19.50
C GLY A 68 -3.05 -12.06 18.76
N SER A 69 -2.63 -12.37 17.53
CA SER A 69 -3.09 -13.53 16.78
C SER A 69 -2.46 -14.84 17.29
N ALA A 70 -1.16 -14.83 17.59
CA ALA A 70 -0.43 -15.99 18.08
C ALA A 70 -1.03 -16.54 19.38
N VAL A 71 -1.39 -15.67 20.34
CA VAL A 71 -2.07 -16.09 21.58
C VAL A 71 -3.41 -16.78 21.28
N LYS A 72 -4.20 -16.25 20.35
CA LYS A 72 -5.50 -16.85 19.96
C LYS A 72 -5.30 -18.23 19.33
N PHE A 73 -4.35 -18.36 18.41
CA PHE A 73 -4.05 -19.65 17.78
C PHE A 73 -3.49 -20.68 18.77
N GLN A 74 -2.70 -20.25 19.75
CA GLN A 74 -2.25 -21.16 20.83
C GLN A 74 -3.43 -21.69 21.66
N ILE A 75 -4.42 -20.84 21.98
CA ILE A 75 -5.64 -21.27 22.68
C ILE A 75 -6.40 -22.30 21.82
N VAL A 76 -6.55 -22.04 20.53
CA VAL A 76 -7.19 -22.97 19.58
C VAL A 76 -6.43 -24.30 19.52
N GLN A 77 -5.11 -24.28 19.34
CA GLN A 77 -4.29 -25.49 19.25
C GLN A 77 -4.39 -26.34 20.52
N ARG A 78 -4.41 -25.72 21.71
CA ARG A 78 -4.58 -26.45 22.98
C ARG A 78 -5.96 -27.07 23.13
N LYS A 79 -7.01 -26.43 22.60
CA LYS A 79 -8.41 -26.90 22.74
C LYS A 79 -8.82 -27.92 21.68
N LEU A 80 -8.37 -27.79 20.43
CA LEU A 80 -8.82 -28.60 19.28
C LEU A 80 -7.89 -29.76 18.92
N LEU A 81 -6.58 -29.60 19.08
CA LEU A 81 -5.61 -30.57 18.55
C LEU A 81 -5.08 -31.46 19.69
N LYS A 82 -5.71 -32.64 19.85
CA LYS A 82 -5.27 -33.70 20.78
C LYS A 82 -3.97 -34.41 20.34
N SER A 83 -3.57 -34.26 19.08
CA SER A 83 -2.34 -34.86 18.56
C SER A 83 -1.13 -34.01 18.95
N SER A 84 -0.14 -34.64 19.59
CA SER A 84 1.10 -33.99 20.06
C SER A 84 1.86 -33.26 18.95
N THR A 85 1.77 -33.73 17.70
CA THR A 85 2.46 -33.15 16.55
C THR A 85 1.89 -31.78 16.15
N PHE A 86 0.58 -31.60 16.21
CA PHE A 86 -0.07 -30.35 15.79
C PHE A 86 -0.09 -29.27 16.88
N GLN A 87 0.15 -29.67 18.13
CA GLN A 87 0.21 -28.76 19.26
C GLN A 87 1.46 -27.86 19.25
N HIS A 88 2.55 -28.32 18.62
CA HIS A 88 3.80 -27.58 18.49
C HIS A 88 4.00 -26.93 17.11
N TYR A 89 3.04 -27.08 16.19
CA TYR A 89 3.16 -26.51 14.86
C TYR A 89 3.07 -24.96 14.90
N PRO A 90 3.97 -24.21 14.25
CA PRO A 90 3.94 -22.74 14.20
C PRO A 90 2.86 -22.24 13.25
N LEU A 91 1.61 -22.45 13.64
CA LEU A 91 0.41 -22.10 12.90
C LEU A 91 0.28 -20.58 12.66
N PRO A 92 0.50 -19.68 13.65
CA PRO A 92 0.42 -18.25 13.39
C PRO A 92 1.50 -17.76 12.41
N GLU A 93 2.72 -18.29 12.48
CA GLU A 93 3.82 -17.97 11.56
C GLU A 93 3.49 -18.44 10.13
N THR A 94 2.91 -19.63 10.00
CA THR A 94 2.52 -20.19 8.69
C THR A 94 1.46 -19.32 8.01
N ILE A 95 0.44 -18.88 8.76
CA ILE A 95 -0.61 -17.99 8.25
C ILE A 95 -0.03 -16.61 7.91
N LEU A 96 0.89 -16.09 8.73
CA LEU A 96 1.59 -14.84 8.44
C LEU A 96 2.34 -14.92 7.10
N CYS A 97 3.13 -15.98 6.89
CA CYS A 97 3.84 -16.22 5.63
C CYS A 97 2.89 -16.38 4.45
N LEU A 98 1.80 -17.14 4.63
CA LEU A 98 0.77 -17.32 3.60
C LEU A 98 0.12 -15.99 3.19
N GLY A 99 -0.13 -15.09 4.15
CA GLY A 99 -0.64 -13.75 3.88
C GLY A 99 0.34 -12.89 3.06
N ILE A 100 1.64 -12.98 3.33
CA ILE A 100 2.69 -12.30 2.55
C ILE A 100 2.68 -12.80 1.10
N PHE A 101 2.66 -14.12 0.89
CA PHE A 101 2.60 -14.70 -0.47
C PHE A 101 1.31 -14.37 -1.21
N PHE A 102 0.17 -14.33 -0.50
CA PHE A 102 -1.09 -13.89 -1.07
C PHE A 102 -0.97 -12.47 -1.62
N LEU A 103 -0.41 -11.53 -0.85
CA LEU A 103 -0.28 -10.14 -1.28
C LEU A 103 0.74 -9.96 -2.40
N PHE A 104 1.82 -10.75 -2.39
CA PHE A 104 2.75 -10.81 -3.50
C PHE A 104 2.05 -11.26 -4.80
N THR A 105 1.23 -12.30 -4.71
CA THR A 105 0.45 -12.81 -5.85
C THR A 105 -0.57 -11.78 -6.32
N LEU A 106 -1.24 -11.10 -5.38
CA LEU A 106 -2.16 -10.01 -5.67
C LEU A 106 -1.44 -8.85 -6.38
N GLU A 107 -0.27 -8.44 -5.91
CA GLU A 107 0.52 -7.38 -6.55
C GLU A 107 0.88 -7.77 -7.98
N TRP A 108 1.40 -8.98 -8.17
CA TRP A 108 1.73 -9.52 -9.49
C TRP A 108 0.51 -9.55 -10.43
N PHE A 109 -0.64 -10.01 -9.91
CA PHE A 109 -1.89 -10.04 -10.65
C PHE A 109 -2.34 -8.64 -11.06
N LEU A 110 -2.33 -7.68 -10.12
CA LEU A 110 -2.73 -6.30 -10.38
C LEU A 110 -1.81 -5.63 -11.41
N GLN A 111 -0.50 -5.84 -11.33
CA GLN A 111 0.44 -5.35 -12.35
C GLN A 111 0.13 -5.96 -13.72
N ARG A 112 -0.16 -7.26 -13.79
CA ARG A 112 -0.49 -7.94 -15.04
C ARG A 112 -1.77 -7.39 -15.67
N VAL A 113 -2.79 -7.11 -14.85
CA VAL A 113 -4.05 -6.49 -15.29
C VAL A 113 -3.78 -5.08 -15.82
N MET A 114 -3.03 -4.25 -15.08
CA MET A 114 -2.70 -2.89 -15.49
C MET A 114 -1.90 -2.84 -16.78
N CYS A 115 -0.91 -3.73 -16.97
CA CYS A 115 -0.17 -3.83 -18.23
C CYS A 115 -1.07 -4.17 -19.41
N LYS A 116 -1.97 -5.15 -19.26
CA LYS A 116 -2.92 -5.52 -20.33
C LYS A 116 -3.87 -4.37 -20.70
N VAL A 117 -4.35 -3.61 -19.71
CA VAL A 117 -5.21 -2.45 -19.96
C VAL A 117 -4.44 -1.38 -20.75
N CYS A 118 -3.19 -1.10 -20.37
CA CYS A 118 -2.35 -0.13 -21.08
C CYS A 118 -1.98 -0.55 -22.52
N ASP A 119 -1.73 -1.85 -22.76
CA ASP A 119 -1.43 -2.33 -24.12
C ASP A 119 -2.64 -2.16 -25.05
N ASN A 120 -3.85 -2.40 -24.54
CA ASN A 120 -5.10 -2.29 -25.31
C ASN A 120 -5.42 -0.83 -25.73
N ASP A 121 -5.05 0.15 -24.91
CA ASP A 121 -5.23 1.58 -25.22
C ASP A 121 -4.20 2.08 -26.26
N ASN A 122 -2.98 1.53 -26.23
CA ASN A 122 -1.95 1.85 -27.22
C ASN A 122 -2.30 1.32 -28.62
N GLU A 123 -2.88 0.12 -28.72
CA GLU A 123 -3.28 -0.46 -30.01
C GLU A 123 -4.41 0.34 -30.68
N LYS A 124 -5.39 0.81 -29.88
CA LYS A 124 -6.49 1.66 -30.37
C LYS A 124 -6.02 3.03 -30.85
N SER A 125 -5.11 3.67 -30.11
CA SER A 125 -4.57 4.99 -30.50
C SER A 125 -3.61 4.93 -31.70
N LEU A 126 -2.93 3.80 -31.93
CA LEU A 126 -2.08 3.61 -33.11
C LEU A 126 -2.92 3.42 -34.38
N HIS A 127 -4.08 2.78 -34.28
CA HIS A 127 -4.99 2.60 -35.41
C HIS A 127 -5.70 3.92 -35.81
N GLU A 128 -5.97 4.82 -34.86
CA GLU A 128 -6.61 6.12 -35.15
C GLU A 128 -5.65 7.13 -35.82
N ASN A 129 -4.38 7.15 -35.40
CA ASN A 129 -3.36 8.01 -36.01
C ASN A 129 -3.00 7.58 -37.45
N ASN A 130 -3.02 6.28 -37.73
CA ASN A 130 -2.81 5.76 -39.09
C ASN A 130 -3.98 6.07 -40.04
N VAL A 131 -5.19 6.29 -39.52
CA VAL A 131 -6.37 6.69 -40.31
C VAL A 131 -6.35 8.20 -40.59
N LEU A 132 -5.88 9.03 -39.65
CA LEU A 132 -5.76 10.47 -39.89
C LEU A 132 -4.59 10.85 -40.82
N GLN A 133 -3.50 10.07 -40.82
CA GLN A 133 -2.37 10.29 -41.73
C GLN A 133 -2.66 9.88 -43.18
N LYS A 134 -3.65 9.00 -43.41
CA LYS A 134 -4.03 8.56 -44.77
C LYS A 134 -4.83 9.61 -45.55
N HIS A 135 -5.20 10.75 -44.94
CA HIS A 135 -5.94 11.81 -45.62
C HIS A 135 -5.12 13.06 -45.97
N SER A 136 -3.82 13.09 -45.69
CA SER A 136 -2.96 14.26 -45.96
C SER A 136 -1.85 14.05 -47.00
N GLU A 137 -1.84 12.93 -47.72
CA GLU A 137 -0.99 12.73 -48.90
C GLU A 137 -1.87 12.56 -50.14
N CYS A 138 -2.30 13.68 -50.71
CA CYS A 138 -2.79 13.69 -52.08
C CYS A 138 -2.60 15.09 -52.67
N ILE A 139 -1.36 15.58 -52.78
CA ILE A 139 -0.87 16.43 -53.88
C ILE A 139 0.66 16.33 -53.91
N GLN A 140 1.22 15.59 -54.87
CA GLN A 140 2.22 16.07 -55.84
C GLN A 140 2.75 14.90 -56.69
N ASP A 141 2.33 14.91 -57.96
CA ASP A 141 3.00 14.25 -59.08
C ASP A 141 4.35 14.93 -59.37
N GLU A 142 5.43 14.15 -59.51
CA GLU A 142 6.21 13.98 -60.75
C GLU A 142 7.60 13.35 -60.47
N ASP A 143 7.94 12.41 -61.36
CA ASP A 143 9.25 11.95 -61.81
C ASP A 143 10.15 10.98 -61.00
N LEU A 144 10.03 9.71 -61.44
CA LEU A 144 11.04 8.89 -62.12
C LEU A 144 12.19 8.16 -61.35
N SER A 145 12.28 6.87 -61.72
CA SER A 145 13.45 5.95 -61.74
C SER A 145 13.74 5.04 -60.54
N ASP A 146 13.45 3.76 -60.81
CA ASP A 146 14.30 2.57 -60.68
C ASP A 146 14.65 1.95 -59.31
N ALA A 147 14.23 0.67 -59.17
CA ALA A 147 14.96 -0.53 -58.71
C ALA A 147 15.82 -0.44 -57.42
N ASP A 148 15.84 -1.38 -56.46
CA ASP A 148 15.44 -2.79 -56.37
C ASP A 148 15.47 -3.19 -54.87
N GLU A 149 14.76 -4.29 -54.56
CA GLU A 149 14.97 -5.29 -53.49
C GLU A 149 15.33 -4.93 -52.02
N VAL A 150 14.36 -5.19 -51.14
CA VAL A 150 14.39 -6.15 -50.00
C VAL A 150 15.76 -6.50 -49.39
N GLU A 151 16.00 -6.18 -48.10
CA GLU A 151 16.36 -7.20 -47.10
C GLU A 151 16.28 -6.71 -45.63
N LEU A 152 16.07 -7.68 -44.76
CA LEU A 152 15.53 -7.62 -43.43
C LEU A 152 16.61 -8.10 -42.44
N LEU A 153 16.86 -7.31 -41.39
CA LEU A 153 17.60 -7.63 -40.14
C LEU A 153 19.13 -7.85 -40.22
N VAL A 154 19.83 -7.31 -39.21
CA VAL A 154 20.80 -7.99 -38.30
C VAL A 154 21.93 -7.03 -37.82
N TRP A 155 21.88 -6.74 -36.51
CA TRP A 155 22.94 -6.64 -35.50
C TRP A 155 24.39 -6.16 -35.83
N SER A 156 24.79 -5.05 -35.18
CA SER A 156 26.11 -4.67 -34.60
C SER A 156 27.44 -5.15 -35.23
N LYS A 157 28.33 -4.21 -35.59
CA LYS A 157 29.72 -4.08 -35.03
C LYS A 157 30.53 -2.89 -35.59
N ASN A 158 31.21 -2.21 -34.66
CA ASN A 158 32.44 -1.38 -34.71
C ASN A 158 33.18 -1.08 -36.04
N SER A 159 33.55 0.20 -36.23
CA SER A 159 34.96 0.62 -36.47
C SER A 159 35.19 2.17 -36.45
N LYS A 160 36.12 2.57 -35.56
CA LYS A 160 37.15 3.64 -35.59
C LYS A 160 36.99 4.92 -36.46
N VAL A 161 36.83 6.05 -35.74
CA VAL A 161 37.55 7.36 -35.78
C VAL A 161 38.09 7.92 -37.12
N THR A 162 37.59 9.09 -37.52
CA THR A 162 38.35 10.36 -37.71
C THR A 162 37.40 11.57 -37.78
N PRO A 163 37.82 12.79 -37.36
CA PRO A 163 36.92 13.91 -37.10
C PRO A 163 36.93 14.96 -38.22
N THR A 164 35.76 15.35 -38.72
CA THR A 164 35.58 16.62 -39.44
C THR A 164 34.23 17.26 -39.09
N PRO A 165 34.18 18.57 -38.79
CA PRO A 165 32.97 19.21 -38.30
C PRO A 165 32.15 19.76 -39.47
N ARG A 166 30.90 19.31 -39.62
CA ARG A 166 29.91 20.14 -40.32
C ARG A 166 28.50 19.90 -39.80
N ASN A 167 27.94 21.00 -39.32
CA ASN A 167 26.60 21.15 -38.78
C ASN A 167 25.51 20.61 -39.70
N ARG A 168 24.71 19.66 -39.19
CA ARG A 168 23.25 19.57 -39.37
C ARG A 168 22.69 18.61 -38.32
N LYS A 169 22.33 19.14 -37.15
CA LYS A 169 21.52 18.42 -36.17
C LYS A 169 20.08 18.35 -36.68
N LEU A 170 19.73 17.28 -37.39
CA LEU A 170 18.35 16.78 -37.38
C LEU A 170 18.05 16.32 -35.95
N LYS A 171 17.24 17.11 -35.23
CA LYS A 171 16.58 16.68 -33.98
C LYS A 171 15.49 15.68 -34.37
N TYR A 172 15.82 14.40 -34.42
CA TYR A 172 14.79 13.36 -34.37
C TYR A 172 14.28 13.29 -32.93
N SER A 173 13.03 13.72 -32.75
CA SER A 173 12.31 13.78 -31.48
C SER A 173 11.90 12.38 -31.01
N SER A 174 12.83 11.55 -30.54
CA SER A 174 12.54 10.26 -29.88
C SER A 174 12.53 10.34 -28.35
N SER A 175 12.79 11.52 -27.77
CA SER A 175 12.83 11.72 -26.31
C SER A 175 11.45 11.72 -25.63
N SER A 176 10.36 11.76 -26.39
CA SER A 176 9.00 11.90 -25.86
C SER A 176 8.41 10.55 -25.39
N ARG A 177 8.76 9.44 -26.04
CA ARG A 177 8.16 8.11 -25.79
C ARG A 177 8.60 7.50 -24.45
N ASN A 178 9.83 7.79 -24.00
CA ASN A 178 10.38 7.30 -22.72
C ASN A 178 9.87 8.06 -21.50
N SER A 179 9.44 9.33 -21.64
CA SER A 179 8.89 10.11 -20.53
C SER A 179 7.45 9.71 -20.18
N TYR A 180 6.62 9.40 -21.19
CA TYR A 180 5.25 8.95 -20.95
C TYR A 180 5.21 7.58 -20.25
N VAL A 181 5.89 6.56 -20.79
CA VAL A 181 5.93 5.19 -20.20
C VAL A 181 6.44 5.21 -18.75
N LYS A 182 7.46 6.02 -18.45
CA LYS A 182 8.01 6.17 -17.09
C LYS A 182 7.04 6.87 -16.12
N GLN A 183 6.18 7.75 -16.62
CA GLN A 183 5.17 8.49 -15.84
C GLN A 183 3.86 7.70 -15.63
N TYR A 184 3.49 6.77 -16.52
CA TYR A 184 2.39 5.83 -16.29
C TYR A 184 2.78 4.76 -15.27
N PHE A 185 4.02 4.28 -15.34
CA PHE A 185 4.56 3.34 -14.36
C PHE A 185 4.63 3.93 -12.95
N SER A 186 4.88 5.23 -12.79
CA SER A 186 4.89 5.87 -11.46
C SER A 186 3.50 6.04 -10.85
N PHE A 187 2.50 6.42 -11.65
CA PHE A 187 1.11 6.55 -11.18
C PHE A 187 0.47 5.18 -10.88
N GLY A 188 0.67 4.19 -11.75
CA GLY A 188 0.17 2.83 -11.55
C GLY A 188 0.71 2.20 -10.26
N LYS A 189 1.97 2.46 -9.91
CA LYS A 189 2.56 2.05 -8.63
C LYS A 189 1.89 2.70 -7.42
N SER A 190 1.59 4.00 -7.47
CA SER A 190 0.86 4.68 -6.39
C SER A 190 -0.56 4.13 -6.21
N VAL A 191 -1.24 3.80 -7.31
CA VAL A 191 -2.58 3.17 -7.28
C VAL A 191 -2.51 1.74 -6.72
N LEU A 192 -1.52 0.96 -7.15
CA LEU A 192 -1.27 -0.40 -6.66
C LEU A 192 -1.00 -0.41 -5.16
N LEU A 193 -0.12 0.49 -4.71
CA LEU A 193 0.14 0.72 -3.30
C LEU A 193 -1.13 1.12 -2.54
N SER A 194 -1.95 2.01 -3.12
CA SER A 194 -3.23 2.37 -2.51
C SER A 194 -4.17 1.18 -2.38
N CYS A 195 -4.17 0.26 -3.36
CA CYS A 195 -4.97 -0.95 -3.29
C CYS A 195 -4.52 -1.88 -2.17
N ALA A 196 -3.20 -2.10 -2.03
CA ALA A 196 -2.63 -2.88 -0.94
C ALA A 196 -2.96 -2.26 0.44
N LEU A 197 -2.80 -0.94 0.58
CA LEU A 197 -3.16 -0.21 1.79
C LEU A 197 -4.67 -0.25 2.11
N SER A 198 -5.53 -0.22 1.09
CA SER A 198 -6.98 -0.40 1.28
C SER A 198 -7.30 -1.79 1.82
N LEU A 199 -6.78 -2.87 1.21
CA LEU A 199 -7.00 -4.22 1.74
C LEU A 199 -6.52 -4.36 3.18
N HIS A 200 -5.38 -3.78 3.50
CA HIS A 200 -4.88 -3.72 4.87
C HIS A 200 -5.91 -3.05 5.82
N SER A 201 -6.36 -1.84 5.51
CA SER A 201 -7.34 -1.12 6.34
C SER A 201 -8.70 -1.81 6.42
N PHE A 202 -9.06 -2.63 5.41
CA PHE A 202 -10.26 -3.45 5.45
C PHE A 202 -10.16 -4.53 6.55
N PHE A 203 -9.08 -5.32 6.56
CA PHE A 203 -8.88 -6.38 7.56
C PHE A 203 -8.70 -5.83 8.96
N GLU A 204 -8.06 -4.66 9.09
CA GLU A 204 -7.98 -3.96 10.35
C GLU A 204 -9.36 -3.51 10.84
N GLY A 205 -10.19 -2.94 9.96
CA GLY A 205 -11.58 -2.58 10.27
C GLY A 205 -12.42 -3.79 10.69
N VAL A 206 -12.30 -4.91 9.98
CA VAL A 206 -13.00 -6.16 10.35
C VAL A 206 -12.57 -6.61 11.74
N SER A 207 -11.26 -6.62 12.01
CA SER A 207 -10.72 -6.99 13.33
C SER A 207 -11.28 -6.08 14.43
N PHE A 208 -11.29 -4.76 14.20
CA PHE A 208 -11.82 -3.78 15.13
C PHE A 208 -13.32 -3.96 15.38
N GLY A 209 -14.10 -4.26 14.34
CA GLY A 209 -15.54 -4.52 14.42
C GLY A 209 -15.88 -5.70 15.34
N VAL A 210 -15.07 -6.75 15.33
CA VAL A 210 -15.31 -7.98 16.09
C VAL A 210 -14.88 -7.88 17.57
N MET A 211 -13.99 -6.95 17.95
CA MET A 211 -13.50 -6.81 19.34
C MET A 211 -14.63 -6.58 20.34
N ASN A 212 -14.77 -7.35 21.41
CA ASN A 212 -15.90 -7.22 22.34
C ASN A 212 -15.56 -6.62 23.71
N SER A 213 -14.28 -6.34 23.98
CA SER A 213 -13.82 -5.77 25.25
C SER A 213 -13.54 -4.27 25.14
N PHE A 214 -13.96 -3.50 26.16
CA PHE A 214 -13.75 -2.06 26.23
C PHE A 214 -12.25 -1.70 26.19
N ASP A 215 -11.44 -2.37 27.00
CA ASP A 215 -10.00 -2.09 27.09
C ASP A 215 -9.30 -2.38 25.75
N GLN A 216 -9.70 -3.45 25.06
CA GLN A 216 -9.16 -3.78 23.75
C GLN A 216 -9.54 -2.73 22.70
N VAL A 217 -10.77 -2.23 22.72
CA VAL A 217 -11.25 -1.19 21.79
C VAL A 217 -10.50 0.12 22.01
N ILE A 218 -10.31 0.56 23.26
CA ILE A 218 -9.57 1.81 23.56
C ILE A 218 -8.10 1.66 23.18
N SER A 219 -7.46 0.56 23.58
CA SER A 219 -6.07 0.25 23.25
C SER A 219 -5.82 0.27 21.74
N MET A 220 -6.69 -0.42 20.99
CA MET A 220 -6.60 -0.43 19.54
C MET A 220 -6.91 0.94 18.94
N THR A 221 -7.90 1.67 19.45
CA THR A 221 -8.20 3.02 18.94
C THR A 221 -6.99 3.94 19.03
N VAL A 222 -6.25 3.95 20.14
CA VAL A 222 -5.04 4.77 20.30
C VAL A 222 -3.95 4.35 19.32
N GLY A 223 -3.69 3.05 19.19
CA GLY A 223 -2.76 2.53 18.19
C GLY A 223 -3.17 2.86 16.76
N MET A 224 -4.48 2.85 16.49
CA MET A 224 -5.07 3.16 15.19
C MET A 224 -4.92 4.63 14.83
N VAL A 225 -5.22 5.54 15.77
CA VAL A 225 -5.02 6.98 15.56
C VAL A 225 -3.58 7.28 15.15
N MET A 226 -2.60 6.69 15.84
CA MET A 226 -1.18 6.99 15.57
C MET A 226 -0.72 6.50 14.19
N HIS A 227 -1.01 5.25 13.84
CA HIS A 227 -0.48 4.66 12.61
C HIS A 227 -1.34 5.04 11.38
N GLN A 228 -2.67 5.09 11.52
CA GLN A 228 -3.59 5.34 10.40
C GLN A 228 -3.54 6.80 9.95
N PHE A 229 -3.28 7.72 10.90
CA PHE A 229 -2.96 9.13 10.60
C PHE A 229 -1.77 9.25 9.65
N LEU A 230 -0.68 8.53 9.93
CA LEU A 230 0.55 8.57 9.13
C LEU A 230 0.39 7.84 7.79
N CYS A 231 -0.33 6.71 7.76
CA CYS A 231 -0.74 6.04 6.52
C CYS A 231 -1.49 7.00 5.59
N ALA A 232 -2.54 7.64 6.11
CA ALA A 232 -3.41 8.52 5.35
C ALA A 232 -2.67 9.76 4.84
N ALA A 233 -1.81 10.38 5.68
CA ALA A 233 -0.95 11.48 5.27
C ALA A 233 -0.01 11.10 4.12
N THR A 234 0.70 9.96 4.28
CA THR A 234 1.69 9.49 3.30
C THR A 234 1.04 9.17 1.97
N LEU A 235 -0.10 8.47 2.00
CA LEU A 235 -0.85 8.13 0.79
C LEU A 235 -1.36 9.39 0.07
N GLY A 236 -1.96 10.34 0.81
CA GLY A 236 -2.42 11.61 0.26
C GLY A 236 -1.29 12.39 -0.41
N PHE A 237 -0.12 12.45 0.22
CA PHE A 237 1.05 13.11 -0.35
C PHE A 237 1.59 12.42 -1.61
N ARG A 238 1.73 11.08 -1.60
CA ARG A 238 2.23 10.30 -2.76
C ARG A 238 1.28 10.41 -3.96
N LEU A 239 -0.03 10.37 -3.71
CA LEU A 239 -1.05 10.56 -4.74
C LEU A 239 -0.95 11.97 -5.34
N ALA A 240 -0.83 13.02 -4.52
CA ALA A 240 -0.67 14.39 -4.98
C ALA A 240 0.57 14.59 -5.87
N GLN A 241 1.70 13.97 -5.52
CA GLN A 241 2.93 14.05 -6.34
C GLN A 241 2.80 13.31 -7.68
N SER A 242 2.08 12.20 -7.71
CA SER A 242 1.90 11.39 -8.92
C SER A 242 0.85 11.96 -9.89
N SER A 243 -0.05 12.82 -9.41
CA SER A 243 -1.18 13.38 -10.16
C SER A 243 -0.86 14.69 -10.88
N VAL A 244 0.01 14.64 -11.90
CA VAL A 244 0.50 15.84 -12.62
C VAL A 244 -0.57 16.48 -13.54
N THR A 245 -1.57 15.71 -14.01
CA THR A 245 -2.62 16.21 -14.92
C THR A 245 -3.96 16.35 -14.20
N HIS A 246 -4.84 17.23 -14.69
CA HIS A 246 -6.18 17.41 -14.11
C HIS A 246 -6.98 16.10 -14.01
N ILE A 247 -6.94 15.27 -15.06
CA ILE A 247 -7.62 13.96 -15.08
C ILE A 247 -7.05 13.03 -14.01
N LYS A 248 -5.71 12.90 -13.92
CA LYS A 248 -5.06 12.06 -12.90
C LYS A 248 -5.32 12.58 -11.48
N ARG A 249 -5.53 13.89 -11.30
CA ARG A 249 -5.90 14.49 -10.01
C ARG A 249 -7.30 14.07 -9.57
N TYR A 250 -8.27 14.06 -10.48
CA TYR A 250 -9.60 13.52 -10.16
C TYR A 250 -9.54 12.04 -9.78
N ILE A 251 -8.76 11.24 -10.51
CA ILE A 251 -8.55 9.82 -10.19
C ILE A 251 -7.87 9.67 -8.82
N ALA A 252 -6.86 10.47 -8.51
CA ALA A 252 -6.16 10.43 -7.22
C ALA A 252 -7.09 10.78 -6.05
N ILE A 253 -7.92 11.81 -6.18
CA ILE A 253 -8.93 12.17 -5.17
C ILE A 253 -9.96 11.04 -5.01
N PHE A 254 -10.40 10.45 -6.12
CA PHE A 254 -11.33 9.31 -6.08
C PHE A 254 -10.72 8.11 -5.35
N VAL A 255 -9.49 7.73 -5.67
CA VAL A 255 -8.75 6.66 -4.99
C VAL A 255 -8.60 6.95 -3.49
N LEU A 256 -8.31 8.21 -3.13
CA LEU A 256 -8.20 8.63 -1.73
C LEU A 256 -9.54 8.51 -0.99
N LEU A 257 -10.64 8.93 -1.61
CA LEU A 257 -11.99 8.78 -1.06
C LEU A 257 -12.33 7.30 -0.85
N CYS A 258 -12.04 6.45 -1.83
CA CYS A 258 -12.23 5.00 -1.71
C CYS A 258 -11.46 4.45 -0.52
N TYR A 259 -10.18 4.81 -0.36
CA TYR A 259 -9.36 4.40 0.79
C TYR A 259 -10.01 4.77 2.14
N LEU A 260 -10.53 6.01 2.28
CA LEU A 260 -11.19 6.45 3.52
C LEU A 260 -12.47 5.68 3.84
N LEU A 261 -13.17 5.16 2.84
CA LEU A 261 -14.39 4.35 3.01
C LEU A 261 -14.12 2.87 3.30
N VAL A 262 -12.90 2.39 3.05
CA VAL A 262 -12.55 0.98 3.26
C VAL A 262 -12.49 0.62 4.75
N PHE A 263 -12.01 1.52 5.59
CA PHE A 263 -12.01 1.30 7.04
C PHE A 263 -13.42 1.15 7.64
N PRO A 264 -14.37 2.11 7.47
CA PRO A 264 -15.71 1.97 8.02
C PRO A 264 -16.47 0.78 7.42
N SER A 265 -16.26 0.46 6.13
CA SER A 265 -16.85 -0.76 5.55
C SER A 265 -16.30 -2.04 6.17
N GLY A 266 -15.01 -2.08 6.52
CA GLY A 266 -14.42 -3.16 7.30
C GLY A 266 -15.06 -3.29 8.69
N VAL A 267 -15.23 -2.19 9.42
CA VAL A 267 -15.88 -2.18 10.75
C VAL A 267 -17.32 -2.68 10.67
N LEU A 268 -18.08 -2.24 9.68
CA LEU A 268 -19.45 -2.72 9.44
C LEU A 268 -19.49 -4.20 9.12
N SER A 269 -18.57 -4.68 8.28
CA SER A 269 -18.46 -6.10 7.93
C SER A 269 -18.11 -6.94 9.16
N GLY A 270 -17.18 -6.48 10.00
CA GLY A 270 -16.83 -7.14 11.26
C GLY A 270 -17.96 -7.15 12.28
N TYR A 271 -18.72 -6.06 12.38
CA TYR A 271 -19.91 -5.99 13.23
C TYR A 271 -21.00 -6.97 12.75
N TRP A 272 -21.29 -6.97 11.45
CA TRP A 272 -22.27 -7.88 10.85
C TRP A 272 -21.87 -9.34 11.04
N PHE A 273 -20.58 -9.63 10.88
CA PHE A 273 -20.03 -10.95 11.16
C PHE A 273 -20.20 -11.36 12.63
N TYR A 274 -19.87 -10.47 13.57
CA TYR A 274 -20.06 -10.72 15.00
C TYR A 274 -21.54 -10.96 15.36
N GLU A 275 -22.45 -10.19 14.76
CA GLU A 275 -23.89 -10.33 14.98
C GLU A 275 -24.42 -11.65 14.40
N LEU A 276 -24.00 -12.04 13.19
CA LEU A 276 -24.36 -13.31 12.58
C LEU A 276 -23.93 -14.51 13.44
N PHE A 277 -22.70 -14.47 13.97
CA PHE A 277 -22.19 -15.51 14.86
C PHE A 277 -22.95 -15.58 16.19
N THR A 278 -23.26 -14.42 16.78
CA THR A 278 -24.00 -14.35 18.04
C THR A 278 -25.46 -14.81 17.87
N ASN A 279 -26.13 -14.41 16.79
CA ASN A 279 -27.50 -14.81 16.50
C ASN A 279 -27.63 -16.30 16.18
N SER A 280 -26.65 -16.86 15.46
CA SER A 280 -26.60 -18.30 15.19
C SER A 280 -26.50 -19.12 16.48
N TYR A 281 -25.77 -18.61 17.48
CA TYR A 281 -25.66 -19.23 18.79
C TYR A 281 -26.99 -19.19 19.58
N ALA A 282 -27.71 -18.06 19.55
CA ALA A 282 -28.99 -17.92 20.25
C ALA A 282 -30.11 -18.81 19.69
N ILE A 283 -30.10 -19.09 18.38
CA ILE A 283 -31.07 -19.99 17.75
C ILE A 283 -30.75 -21.45 18.08
N ASN A 284 -29.47 -21.84 18.03
CA ASN A 284 -29.05 -23.21 18.32
C ASN A 284 -29.21 -23.57 19.79
N SER A 285 -28.98 -22.65 20.73
CA SER A 285 -29.17 -22.92 22.17
C SER A 285 -30.62 -23.30 22.51
N ASN A 286 -31.60 -22.65 21.88
CA ASN A 286 -33.02 -22.97 22.04
C ASN A 286 -33.37 -24.36 21.51
N LEU A 287 -32.71 -24.81 20.43
CA LEU A 287 -32.92 -26.14 19.85
C LEU A 287 -32.15 -27.24 20.62
N THR A 288 -30.96 -26.93 21.15
CA THR A 288 -30.16 -27.86 21.97
C THR A 288 -30.63 -27.99 23.41
N SER A 289 -31.49 -27.09 23.93
CA SER A 289 -32.11 -27.29 25.25
C SER A 289 -33.02 -28.53 25.31
N LEU A 290 -33.37 -29.10 24.14
CA LEU A 290 -34.08 -30.38 24.00
C LEU A 290 -33.15 -31.59 23.83
N THR A 291 -31.83 -31.42 23.70
CA THR A 291 -30.86 -32.50 23.53
C THR A 291 -29.61 -32.23 24.36
N ASN A 292 -29.37 -33.04 25.41
CA ASN A 292 -28.30 -32.95 26.42
C ASN A 292 -26.84 -33.04 25.89
N ASN A 293 -26.49 -32.37 24.80
CA ASN A 293 -25.14 -32.37 24.24
C ASN A 293 -24.45 -31.04 24.52
N SER A 294 -23.82 -30.95 25.69
CA SER A 294 -22.90 -29.88 26.11
C SER A 294 -21.65 -29.74 25.22
N PHE A 295 -21.49 -30.64 24.23
CA PHE A 295 -20.35 -30.68 23.32
C PHE A 295 -20.39 -29.58 22.23
N GLY A 296 -21.57 -29.12 21.80
CA GLY A 296 -21.70 -28.12 20.73
C GLY A 296 -21.34 -26.69 21.13
N LEU A 297 -21.43 -26.33 22.41
CA LEU A 297 -21.15 -24.99 22.91
C LEU A 297 -19.67 -24.61 22.80
N HIS A 298 -18.78 -25.59 22.98
CA HIS A 298 -17.33 -25.39 23.02
C HIS A 298 -16.72 -25.24 21.62
N GLU A 299 -17.32 -25.86 20.59
CA GLU A 299 -16.87 -25.76 19.20
C GLU A 299 -17.07 -24.34 18.62
N HIS A 300 -18.18 -23.69 18.98
CA HIS A 300 -18.52 -22.36 18.47
C HIS A 300 -17.63 -21.25 19.04
N GLU A 301 -17.25 -21.30 20.31
CA GLU A 301 -16.32 -20.32 20.90
C GLU A 301 -14.93 -20.39 20.23
N ILE A 302 -14.49 -21.61 19.89
CA ILE A 302 -13.21 -21.84 19.22
C ILE A 302 -13.23 -21.30 17.78
N SER A 303 -14.36 -21.43 17.07
CA SER A 303 -14.50 -20.87 15.71
C SER A 303 -14.28 -19.36 15.66
N GLY A 304 -14.75 -18.62 16.68
CA GLY A 304 -14.53 -17.17 16.78
C GLY A 304 -13.05 -16.82 16.94
N TYR A 305 -12.33 -17.54 17.80
CA TYR A 305 -10.88 -17.35 17.97
C TYR A 305 -10.09 -17.64 16.69
N ILE A 306 -10.50 -18.66 15.92
CA ILE A 306 -9.89 -18.99 14.63
C ILE A 306 -10.07 -17.84 13.65
N VAL A 307 -11.29 -17.32 13.49
CA VAL A 307 -11.56 -16.26 12.50
C VAL A 307 -10.85 -14.96 12.90
N ILE A 308 -10.93 -14.54 14.16
CA ILE A 308 -10.25 -13.34 14.62
C ILE A 308 -8.73 -13.49 14.49
N GLY A 309 -8.19 -14.66 14.84
CA GLY A 309 -6.79 -14.99 14.65
C GLY A 309 -6.37 -14.87 13.18
N LEU A 310 -7.13 -15.47 12.26
CA LEU A 310 -6.88 -15.41 10.81
C LEU A 310 -6.86 -13.99 10.29
N VAL A 311 -7.92 -13.22 10.56
CA VAL A 311 -8.05 -11.83 10.09
C VAL A 311 -6.92 -10.97 10.65
N GLN A 312 -6.57 -11.12 11.93
CA GLN A 312 -5.51 -10.34 12.57
C GLN A 312 -4.11 -10.72 12.04
N ASN A 313 -3.84 -11.99 11.77
CA ASN A 313 -2.57 -12.41 11.14
C ASN A 313 -2.49 -11.93 9.70
N PHE A 314 -3.60 -11.94 8.97
CA PHE A 314 -3.65 -11.39 7.62
C PHE A 314 -3.41 -9.87 7.63
N ALA A 315 -3.98 -9.15 8.58
CA ALA A 315 -3.68 -7.72 8.80
C ALA A 315 -2.19 -7.50 9.14
N ALA A 316 -1.57 -8.36 9.97
CA ALA A 316 -0.14 -8.30 10.27
C ALA A 316 0.72 -8.54 9.02
N SER A 317 0.38 -9.55 8.23
CA SER A 317 1.08 -9.90 6.98
C SER A 317 1.02 -8.78 5.95
N SER A 318 -0.12 -8.07 5.87
CA SER A 318 -0.27 -6.93 4.96
C SER A 318 0.56 -5.73 5.35
N PHE A 319 0.69 -5.43 6.64
CA PHE A 319 1.65 -4.41 7.08
C PHE A 319 3.09 -4.81 6.78
N LEU A 320 3.50 -6.03 7.12
CA LEU A 320 4.86 -6.48 6.84
C LEU A 320 5.18 -6.44 5.35
N TYR A 321 4.23 -6.85 4.50
CA TYR A 321 4.38 -6.77 3.05
C TYR A 321 4.63 -5.33 2.57
N VAL A 322 3.74 -4.39 2.94
CA VAL A 322 3.87 -2.98 2.52
C VAL A 322 5.15 -2.36 3.05
N ILE A 323 5.56 -2.68 4.27
CA ILE A 323 6.83 -2.19 4.84
C ILE A 323 8.02 -2.74 4.06
N LEU A 324 8.11 -4.07 3.88
CA LEU A 324 9.28 -4.72 3.33
C LEU A 324 9.47 -4.45 1.84
N PHE A 325 8.38 -4.43 1.06
CA PHE A 325 8.46 -4.35 -0.39
C PHE A 325 8.25 -2.94 -0.95
N ASP A 326 7.54 -2.06 -0.25
CA ASP A 326 7.28 -0.69 -0.72
C ASP A 326 8.00 0.39 0.10
N ALA A 327 7.76 0.44 1.41
CA ALA A 327 8.21 1.57 2.24
C ALA A 327 9.73 1.54 2.51
N LEU A 328 10.25 0.38 2.91
CA LEU A 328 11.65 0.21 3.32
C LEU A 328 12.64 0.40 2.14
N PRO A 329 12.43 -0.18 0.95
CA PRO A 329 13.34 0.03 -0.19
C PRO A 329 13.35 1.49 -0.64
N THR A 330 12.19 2.15 -0.64
CA THR A 330 12.08 3.57 -0.98
C THR A 330 12.93 4.41 -0.04
N VAL A 331 12.83 4.17 1.26
CA VAL A 331 13.57 4.90 2.29
C VAL A 331 15.08 4.60 2.26
N LEU A 332 15.47 3.35 2.11
CA LEU A 332 16.88 2.95 1.99
C LEU A 332 17.53 3.54 0.73
N SER A 333 16.80 3.60 -0.39
CA SER A 333 17.32 4.13 -1.65
C SER A 333 17.54 5.64 -1.63
N VAL A 334 16.72 6.39 -0.88
CA VAL A 334 16.90 7.84 -0.65
C VAL A 334 18.17 8.09 0.18
N GLY A 335 18.55 7.16 1.06
CA GLY A 335 19.84 7.21 1.78
C GLY A 335 21.08 6.94 0.92
N VAL A 336 20.91 6.39 -0.30
CA VAL A 336 22.01 5.98 -1.20
C VAL A 336 22.18 6.90 -2.41
N ARG A 337 21.13 7.61 -2.86
CA ARG A 337 21.24 8.57 -3.98
C ARG A 337 21.73 9.95 -3.52
N THR A 338 23.02 10.05 -3.25
CA THR A 338 23.76 11.33 -3.28
C THR A 338 25.01 11.30 -4.15
N SER A 339 25.25 10.23 -4.94
CA SER A 339 26.53 10.10 -5.65
C SER A 339 26.48 10.17 -7.18
N SER A 340 25.33 10.39 -7.82
CA SER A 340 25.35 10.57 -9.28
C SER A 340 24.12 11.32 -9.80
N MET A 341 24.20 12.64 -9.81
CA MET A 341 23.73 13.48 -10.91
C MET A 341 24.46 14.83 -10.79
N ASN A 342 25.03 15.25 -11.91
CA ASN A 342 26.03 16.30 -12.04
C ASN A 342 25.56 17.68 -11.55
N HIS A 343 26.53 18.44 -11.04
CA HIS A 343 26.51 19.88 -10.77
C HIS A 343 25.46 20.39 -9.77
N CYS A 344 25.72 20.14 -8.48
CA CYS A 344 25.67 21.17 -7.44
C CYS A 344 26.46 20.67 -6.22
N VAL A 345 27.50 21.42 -5.84
CA VAL A 345 28.37 21.13 -4.70
C VAL A 345 27.55 21.22 -3.42
N TYR A 346 27.16 20.07 -2.85
CA TYR A 346 26.70 19.96 -1.47
C TYR A 346 27.87 19.52 -0.58
N PRO A 347 28.01 20.07 0.64
CA PRO A 347 29.04 19.62 1.57
C PRO A 347 28.67 18.23 2.09
N THR A 348 29.53 17.27 1.79
CA THR A 348 29.41 15.82 2.08
C THR A 348 29.32 15.46 3.57
N SER A 349 29.57 16.41 4.48
CA SER A 349 29.51 16.22 5.95
C SER A 349 28.08 16.18 6.52
N GLN A 350 27.08 16.75 5.83
CA GLN A 350 25.68 16.80 6.31
C GLN A 350 24.92 15.46 6.13
N SER A 351 25.47 14.54 5.33
CA SER A 351 24.80 13.29 4.92
C SER A 351 24.81 12.18 6.00
N SER A 352 25.82 12.13 6.88
CA SER A 352 25.89 11.11 7.94
C SER A 352 24.93 11.43 9.09
N LYS A 353 24.87 12.69 9.51
CA LYS A 353 23.97 13.16 10.59
C LYS A 353 22.50 12.93 10.26
N ILE A 354 22.09 13.18 9.01
CA ILE A 354 20.71 12.93 8.56
C ILE A 354 20.40 11.43 8.57
N ARG A 355 21.32 10.57 8.12
CA ARG A 355 21.14 9.10 8.16
C ARG A 355 20.98 8.58 9.59
N ILE A 356 21.80 9.06 10.52
CA ILE A 356 21.69 8.71 11.95
C ILE A 356 20.36 9.22 12.51
N LEU A 357 19.96 10.45 12.22
CA LEU A 357 18.67 11.00 12.65
C LEU A 357 17.50 10.16 12.13
N CYS A 358 17.50 9.79 10.86
CA CYS A 358 16.49 8.94 10.23
C CYS A 358 16.41 7.55 10.91
N PHE A 359 17.55 6.92 11.20
CA PHE A 359 17.60 5.66 11.93
C PHE A 359 17.07 5.81 13.36
N CYS A 360 17.46 6.87 14.07
CA CYS A 360 16.94 7.18 15.39
C CYS A 360 15.42 7.40 15.38
N CYS A 361 14.87 8.07 14.37
CA CYS A 361 13.43 8.27 14.22
C CYS A 361 12.68 6.94 13.98
N LEU A 362 13.24 6.04 13.18
CA LEU A 362 12.69 4.69 13.01
C LEU A 362 12.68 3.93 14.34
N LEU A 363 13.81 3.93 15.06
CA LEU A 363 13.90 3.30 16.37
C LEU A 363 12.93 3.92 17.39
N MET A 364 12.80 5.25 17.39
CA MET A 364 11.84 5.96 18.24
C MET A 364 10.39 5.57 17.95
N GLY A 365 10.02 5.40 16.69
CA GLY A 365 8.68 4.91 16.33
C GLY A 365 8.42 3.51 16.89
N PHE A 366 9.38 2.60 16.72
CA PHE A 366 9.27 1.25 17.28
C PHE A 366 9.20 1.26 18.81
N LEU A 367 10.08 2.01 19.48
CA LEU A 367 10.13 2.11 20.93
C LEU A 367 8.89 2.78 21.51
N LEU A 368 8.34 3.80 20.86
CA LEU A 368 7.10 4.44 21.28
C LEU A 368 5.95 3.43 21.32
N PHE A 369 5.83 2.57 20.28
CA PHE A 369 4.82 1.51 20.29
C PHE A 369 5.08 0.47 21.37
N CYS A 370 6.35 0.07 21.58
CA CYS A 370 6.72 -0.84 22.67
C CYS A 370 6.31 -0.27 24.04
N SER A 371 6.61 1.00 24.29
CA SER A 371 6.27 1.69 25.54
C SER A 371 4.77 1.79 25.75
N LEU A 372 3.99 2.15 24.71
CA LEU A 372 2.53 2.17 24.78
C LEU A 372 1.96 0.80 25.14
N ARG A 373 2.54 -0.26 24.60
CA ARG A 373 2.09 -1.63 24.90
C ARG A 373 2.45 -2.06 26.32
N ILE A 374 3.65 -1.70 26.80
CA ILE A 374 4.06 -1.98 28.19
C ILE A 374 3.17 -1.24 29.17
N LEU A 375 2.80 0.01 28.88
CA LEU A 375 1.92 0.81 29.75
C LEU A 375 0.49 0.24 29.86
N HIS A 376 0.06 -0.54 28.86
CA HIS A 376 -1.29 -1.11 28.79
C HIS A 376 -1.36 -2.57 29.30
N TYR A 377 -0.22 -3.19 29.59
CA TYR A 377 -0.13 -4.48 30.26
C TYR A 377 0.08 -4.26 31.76
#